data_AF-Q8ZVZ2-F1
#
_entry.id   AF-Q8ZVZ2-F1
#
_cell.length_a   1.000
_cell.length_b   1.000
_cell.length_c   1.000
_cell.angle_alpha   90.00
_cell.angle_beta   90.00
_cell.angle_gamma   90.00
#
_symmetry.space_group_name_H-M   'P 1'
#
loop_
_entity.id
_entity.type
_entity.pdbx_description
1 polymer ?
#
loop_
_entity_poly.entity_id
_entity_poly.type
_entity_poly.pdbx_seq_one_letter_code
_entity_poly.pdbx_strand_id
1 'polypeptide(L)'
;MRWLYFTYVVFWSAALLALMLGAAGIQLIKPEDVARELNETAAMPYEQRFAQAATQFILAAALSYPALLFLAALYGTATAAVALALGAWQALLYAAVCHVVLLFMEEAARWHPLVQKFAKREKIEWKRYLLWVAASISLAGVLSL
;
A
#
# COMPACT_ATOMS: atom_id res chain seq x y z
N MET A 1 -5.59 9.53 -12.21
CA MET A 1 -5.62 8.81 -13.52
C MET A 1 -4.21 8.49 -14.00
N ARG A 2 -3.37 9.44 -14.46
CA ARG A 2 -1.97 9.12 -14.85
C ARG A 2 -1.11 8.58 -13.68
N TRP A 3 -1.27 9.17 -12.49
CA TRP A 3 -0.53 8.73 -11.29
C TRP A 3 -1.02 7.39 -10.76
N LEU A 4 -2.33 7.21 -10.59
CA LEU A 4 -2.93 5.90 -10.33
C LEU A 4 -2.36 4.79 -11.25
N TYR A 5 -2.38 5.01 -12.58
CA TYR A 5 -1.83 4.07 -13.56
C TYR A 5 -0.34 3.79 -13.33
N PHE A 6 0.46 4.82 -13.05
CA PHE A 6 1.87 4.65 -12.74
C PHE A 6 2.08 3.82 -11.46
N THR A 7 1.29 4.05 -10.41
CA THR A 7 1.31 3.25 -9.18
C THR A 7 0.98 1.78 -9.46
N TYR A 8 -0.01 1.49 -10.31
CA TYR A 8 -0.31 0.12 -10.76
C TYR A 8 0.85 -0.51 -11.53
N VAL A 9 1.49 0.24 -12.44
CA VAL A 9 2.65 -0.24 -13.20
C VAL A 9 3.80 -0.58 -12.25
N VAL A 10 4.09 0.27 -11.26
CA VAL A 10 5.12 0.02 -10.25
C VAL A 10 4.80 -1.23 -9.44
N PHE A 11 3.54 -1.37 -8.98
CA PHE A 11 3.08 -2.54 -8.23
C PHE A 11 3.31 -3.84 -9.02
N TRP A 12 2.80 -3.93 -10.25
CA TRP A 12 2.89 -5.16 -11.04
C TRP A 12 4.31 -5.44 -11.54
N SER A 13 5.10 -4.39 -11.79
CA SER A 13 6.52 -4.56 -12.14
C SER A 13 7.30 -5.13 -10.95
N ALA A 14 7.04 -4.64 -9.73
CA ALA A 14 7.66 -5.17 -8.52
C ALA A 14 7.23 -6.62 -8.25
N ALA A 15 5.94 -6.93 -8.41
CA ALA A 15 5.42 -8.29 -8.26
C ALA A 15 6.07 -9.25 -9.27
N LEU A 16 6.13 -8.88 -10.55
CA LEU A 16 6.73 -9.70 -11.60
C LEU A 16 8.23 -9.90 -11.35
N LEU A 17 8.95 -8.82 -11.00
CA LEU A 17 10.37 -8.88 -10.70
C LEU A 17 10.65 -9.80 -9.49
N ALA A 18 9.86 -9.67 -8.43
CA ALA A 18 9.97 -10.51 -7.24
C ALA A 18 9.68 -11.99 -7.55
N LEU A 19 8.69 -12.29 -8.41
CA LEU A 19 8.44 -13.65 -8.88
C LEU A 19 9.59 -14.20 -9.71
N MET A 20 10.16 -13.40 -10.63
CA MET A 20 11.32 -13.80 -11.43
C MET A 20 12.55 -14.08 -10.57
N LEU A 21 12.82 -13.21 -9.58
CA LEU A 21 13.90 -13.42 -8.61
C LEU A 21 13.65 -14.67 -7.77
N GLY A 22 12.41 -14.86 -7.30
CA GLY A 22 12.02 -16.06 -6.55
C GLY A 22 12.23 -17.35 -7.35
N ALA A 23 11.89 -17.35 -8.64
CA ALA A 23 12.14 -18.47 -9.55
C ALA A 23 13.65 -18.73 -9.77
N ALA A 24 14.49 -17.69 -9.65
CA ALA A 24 15.94 -17.80 -9.67
C ALA A 24 16.55 -18.15 -8.29
N GLY A 25 15.72 -18.45 -7.28
CA GLY A 25 16.17 -18.79 -5.92
C GLY A 25 16.50 -17.57 -5.04
N ILE A 26 16.27 -16.35 -5.51
CA ILE A 26 16.50 -15.11 -4.78
C ILE A 26 15.17 -14.62 -4.20
N GLN A 27 14.97 -14.81 -2.90
CA GLN A 27 13.76 -14.38 -2.22
C GLN A 27 13.96 -12.99 -1.58
N LEU A 28 13.26 -11.98 -2.11
CA LEU A 28 13.23 -10.62 -1.51
C LEU A 28 12.47 -10.60 -0.18
N ILE A 29 11.42 -11.41 -0.08
CA ILE A 29 10.67 -11.70 1.14
C ILE A 29 10.53 -13.21 1.18
N LYS A 30 10.88 -13.83 2.32
CA LYS A 30 10.74 -15.28 2.44
C LYS A 30 9.25 -15.64 2.54
N PRO A 31 8.76 -16.61 1.74
CA PRO A 31 7.35 -17.03 1.79
C PRO A 31 6.90 -17.47 3.19
N GLU A 32 7.81 -18.08 3.95
CA GLU A 32 7.59 -18.52 5.34
C GLU A 32 7.31 -17.35 6.28
N ASP A 33 8.00 -16.22 6.09
CA ASP A 33 7.80 -15.01 6.90
C ASP A 33 6.41 -14.42 6.65
N VAL A 34 5.89 -14.49 5.42
CA VAL A 34 4.53 -14.03 5.10
C VAL A 34 3.46 -14.86 5.80
N ALA A 35 3.57 -16.18 5.74
CA ALA A 35 2.61 -17.07 6.41
C ALA A 35 2.65 -16.89 7.94
N ARG A 36 3.85 -16.70 8.51
CA ARG A 36 4.01 -16.42 9.94
C ARG A 36 3.40 -15.07 10.29
N GLU A 37 3.74 -14.02 9.56
CA GLU A 37 3.30 -12.65 9.86
C GLU A 37 1.78 -12.51 9.72
N LEU A 38 1.13 -13.16 8.74
CA LEU A 38 -0.33 -13.18 8.65
C LEU A 38 -0.99 -13.80 9.90
N ASN A 39 -0.43 -14.89 10.43
CA ASN A 39 -0.94 -15.54 11.63
C ASN A 39 -0.68 -14.70 12.88
N GLU A 40 0.52 -14.11 12.99
CA GLU A 40 0.90 -13.24 14.11
C GLU A 40 0.06 -11.97 14.12
N THR A 41 -0.09 -11.29 12.98
CA THR A 41 -0.97 -10.12 12.85
C THR A 41 -2.40 -10.47 13.17
N ALA A 42 -2.94 -11.62 12.73
CA ALA A 42 -4.30 -12.03 13.08
C ALA A 42 -4.50 -12.21 14.60
N ALA A 43 -3.47 -12.69 15.31
CA ALA A 43 -3.49 -12.89 16.76
C ALA A 43 -3.22 -11.61 17.58
N MET A 44 -2.76 -10.52 16.96
CA MET A 44 -2.50 -9.26 17.67
C MET A 44 -3.78 -8.58 18.14
N PRO A 45 -3.73 -7.86 19.28
CA PRO A 45 -4.80 -6.96 19.69
C PRO A 45 -5.13 -5.94 18.60
N TYR A 46 -6.42 -5.60 18.47
CA TYR A 46 -6.92 -4.67 17.44
C TYR A 46 -6.12 -3.37 17.40
N GLU A 47 -5.79 -2.80 18.55
CA GLU A 47 -5.06 -1.54 18.68
C GLU A 47 -3.67 -1.60 18.04
N GLN A 48 -3.00 -2.75 18.12
CA GLN A 48 -1.68 -2.97 17.52
C GLN A 48 -1.80 -3.12 16.00
N ARG A 49 -2.80 -3.89 15.52
CA ARG A 49 -3.09 -4.04 14.08
C ARG A 49 -3.41 -2.68 13.46
N PHE A 50 -4.25 -1.91 14.14
CA PHE A 50 -4.61 -0.55 13.74
C PHE A 50 -3.41 0.39 13.71
N ALA A 51 -2.56 0.39 14.74
CA ALA A 51 -1.38 1.24 14.78
C ALA A 51 -0.40 0.93 13.63
N GLN A 52 -0.19 -0.34 13.31
CA GLN A 52 0.64 -0.76 12.18
C GLN A 52 0.05 -0.29 10.84
N ALA A 53 -1.24 -0.54 10.62
CA ALA A 53 -1.92 -0.13 9.40
C ALA A 53 -1.92 1.41 9.26
N ALA A 54 -2.31 2.12 10.31
CA ALA A 54 -2.38 3.58 10.33
C ALA A 54 -1.02 4.23 10.04
N THR A 55 0.09 3.64 10.50
CA THR A 55 1.44 4.14 10.22
C THR A 55 1.72 4.22 8.72
N GLN A 56 1.32 3.19 7.94
CA GLN A 56 1.51 3.18 6.49
C GLN A 56 0.70 4.31 5.81
N PHE A 57 -0.54 4.54 6.26
CA PHE A 57 -1.36 5.65 5.76
C PHE A 57 -0.83 7.02 6.15
N ILE A 58 -0.31 7.19 7.37
CA ILE A 58 0.30 8.44 7.83
C ILE A 58 1.56 8.75 7.02
N LEU A 59 2.41 7.74 6.76
CA LEU A 59 3.60 7.90 5.91
C LEU A 59 3.21 8.33 4.49
N ALA A 60 2.21 7.67 3.89
CA ALA A 60 1.70 8.04 2.57
C ALA A 60 1.11 9.46 2.54
N ALA A 61 0.38 9.85 3.59
CA ALA A 61 -0.16 11.19 3.73
C ALA A 61 0.96 12.24 3.85
N ALA A 62 1.96 12.00 4.71
CA ALA A 62 3.03 12.95 4.98
C ALA A 62 4.03 13.12 3.83
N LEU A 63 4.36 12.02 3.14
CA LEU A 63 5.38 11.99 2.10
C LEU A 63 4.80 11.96 0.69
N SER A 64 3.47 11.88 0.54
CA SER A 64 2.77 11.93 -0.75
C SER A 64 3.28 10.88 -1.74
N TYR A 65 3.45 11.23 -3.02
CA TYR A 65 3.83 10.32 -4.10
C TYR A 65 5.10 9.48 -3.82
N PRO A 66 6.19 10.02 -3.27
CA PRO A 66 7.35 9.21 -2.86
C PRO A 66 6.98 7.98 -2.00
N ALA A 67 6.19 8.15 -0.94
CA ALA A 67 5.76 7.04 -0.10
C ALA A 67 4.75 6.14 -0.82
N LEU A 68 3.85 6.71 -1.63
CA LEU A 68 2.90 5.92 -2.43
C LEU A 68 3.62 4.94 -3.37
N LEU A 69 4.67 5.39 -4.06
CA LEU A 69 5.44 4.55 -4.98
C LEU A 69 6.25 3.49 -4.25
N PHE A 70 6.84 3.85 -3.11
CA PHE A 70 7.51 2.90 -2.24
C PHE A 70 6.55 1.80 -1.75
N LEU A 71 5.37 2.19 -1.26
CA LEU A 71 4.35 1.25 -0.79
C LEU A 71 3.81 0.39 -1.93
N ALA A 72 3.64 0.93 -3.14
CA ALA A 72 3.25 0.15 -4.31
C ALA A 72 4.27 -0.93 -4.66
N ALA A 73 5.56 -0.61 -4.64
CA ALA A 73 6.63 -1.58 -4.86
C ALA A 73 6.68 -2.64 -3.73
N LEU A 74 6.52 -2.22 -2.49
CA LEU A 74 6.49 -3.11 -1.33
C LEU A 74 5.32 -4.08 -1.41
N TYR A 75 4.10 -3.59 -1.64
CA TYR A 75 2.92 -4.44 -1.78
C TYR A 75 2.98 -5.35 -3.00
N GLY A 76 3.56 -4.90 -4.11
CA GLY A 76 3.82 -5.75 -5.27
C GLY A 76 4.77 -6.91 -4.92
N THR A 77 5.86 -6.61 -4.22
CA THR A 77 6.81 -7.62 -3.74
C THR A 77 6.17 -8.59 -2.75
N ALA A 78 5.38 -8.08 -1.81
CA ALA A 78 4.62 -8.89 -0.86
C ALA A 78 3.59 -9.80 -1.56
N THR A 79 2.93 -9.31 -2.60
CA THR A 79 1.99 -10.10 -3.42
C THR A 79 2.68 -11.31 -4.06
N ALA A 80 3.89 -11.14 -4.56
CA ALA A 80 4.68 -12.26 -5.09
C ALA A 80 5.01 -13.28 -3.99
N ALA A 81 5.40 -12.83 -2.80
CA ALA A 81 5.68 -13.71 -1.67
C ALA A 81 4.41 -14.45 -1.18
N VAL A 82 3.25 -13.77 -1.15
CA VAL A 82 1.94 -14.40 -0.88
C VAL A 82 1.62 -15.46 -1.93
N ALA A 83 1.90 -15.20 -3.22
CA ALA A 83 1.66 -16.16 -4.28
C ALA A 83 2.50 -17.44 -4.10
N LEU A 84 3.76 -17.28 -3.71
CA LEU A 84 4.67 -18.39 -3.43
C LEU A 84 4.29 -19.16 -2.15
N ALA A 85 3.80 -18.46 -1.11
CA ALA A 85 3.47 -19.07 0.18
C ALA A 85 2.09 -19.75 0.20
N LEU A 86 1.07 -19.07 -0.34
CA LEU A 86 -0.34 -19.41 -0.15
C LEU A 86 -1.08 -19.73 -1.45
N GLY A 87 -0.44 -19.50 -2.60
CA GLY A 87 -1.01 -19.75 -3.92
C GLY A 87 -1.59 -18.51 -4.61
N ALA A 88 -1.91 -18.66 -5.89
CA ALA A 88 -2.30 -17.56 -6.76
C ALA A 88 -3.63 -16.89 -6.35
N TRP A 89 -4.60 -17.66 -5.84
CA TRP A 89 -5.90 -17.11 -5.45
C TRP A 89 -5.80 -16.13 -4.28
N GLN A 90 -5.03 -16.51 -3.26
CA GLN A 90 -4.77 -15.69 -2.08
C GLN A 90 -3.96 -14.45 -2.47
N ALA A 91 -3.01 -14.58 -3.39
CA ALA A 91 -2.28 -13.44 -3.93
C ALA A 91 -3.18 -12.46 -4.69
N LEU A 92 -4.16 -12.95 -5.46
CA LEU A 92 -5.12 -12.08 -6.15
C LEU A 92 -6.01 -11.33 -5.15
N LEU A 93 -6.48 -11.99 -4.10
CA LEU A 93 -7.24 -11.34 -3.02
C LEU A 93 -6.40 -10.28 -2.30
N TYR A 94 -5.17 -10.62 -1.92
CA TYR A 94 -4.23 -9.69 -1.32
C TYR A 94 -3.96 -8.49 -2.22
N ALA A 95 -3.69 -8.72 -3.51
CA ALA A 95 -3.47 -7.67 -4.49
C ALA A 95 -4.71 -6.77 -4.61
N ALA A 96 -5.92 -7.33 -4.64
CA ALA A 96 -7.14 -6.53 -4.69
C ALA A 96 -7.27 -5.58 -3.49
N VAL A 97 -6.98 -6.06 -2.28
CA VAL A 97 -6.95 -5.24 -1.06
C VAL A 97 -5.90 -4.14 -1.17
N CYS A 98 -4.66 -4.48 -1.56
CA CYS A 98 -3.59 -3.49 -1.75
C CYS A 98 -3.96 -2.40 -2.75
N HIS A 99 -4.66 -2.73 -3.84
CA HIS A 99 -5.08 -1.73 -4.81
C HIS A 99 -6.15 -0.78 -4.27
N VAL A 100 -7.07 -1.25 -3.43
CA VAL A 100 -8.02 -0.38 -2.71
C VAL A 100 -7.26 0.56 -1.78
N VAL A 101 -6.28 0.06 -1.02
CA VAL A 101 -5.41 0.86 -0.15
C VAL A 101 -4.66 1.94 -0.93
N LEU A 102 -3.98 1.54 -2.03
CA LEU A 102 -3.21 2.45 -2.87
C LEU A 102 -4.08 3.52 -3.52
N LEU A 103 -5.34 3.23 -3.84
CA LEU A 103 -6.29 4.21 -4.38
C LEU A 103 -6.59 5.32 -3.35
N PHE A 104 -6.86 4.95 -2.10
CA PHE A 104 -7.10 5.93 -1.03
C PHE A 104 -5.84 6.77 -0.75
N MET A 105 -4.68 6.12 -0.72
CA MET A 105 -3.40 6.81 -0.57
C MET A 105 -3.08 7.73 -1.77
N GLU A 106 -3.43 7.36 -3.01
CA GLU A 106 -3.26 8.21 -4.20
C GLU A 106 -4.11 9.48 -4.07
N GLU A 107 -5.38 9.34 -3.68
CA GLU A 107 -6.23 10.51 -3.49
C GLU A 107 -5.69 11.40 -2.35
N ALA A 108 -5.27 10.84 -1.22
CA ALA A 108 -4.59 11.62 -0.18
C ALA A 108 -3.33 12.34 -0.70
N ALA A 109 -2.48 11.65 -1.46
CA ALA A 109 -1.27 12.20 -2.05
C ALA A 109 -1.56 13.30 -3.09
N ARG A 110 -2.61 13.13 -3.89
CA ARG A 110 -3.07 14.10 -4.90
C ARG A 110 -3.48 15.43 -4.28
N TRP A 111 -4.12 15.36 -3.12
CA TRP A 111 -4.53 16.55 -2.36
C TRP A 111 -3.44 17.03 -1.40
N HIS A 112 -2.24 16.46 -1.41
CA HIS A 112 -1.15 16.91 -0.56
C HIS A 112 -0.79 18.39 -0.82
N PRO A 113 -0.54 19.22 0.22
CA PRO A 113 -0.28 20.65 0.06
C PRO A 113 0.88 20.98 -0.90
N LEU A 114 1.97 20.21 -0.83
CA LEU A 114 3.10 20.40 -1.74
C LEU A 114 2.73 20.09 -3.19
N VAL A 115 1.97 19.01 -3.43
CA VAL A 115 1.51 18.64 -4.77
C VAL A 115 0.59 19.72 -5.34
N GLN A 116 -0.32 20.25 -4.54
CA GLN A 116 -1.20 21.34 -4.95
C GLN A 116 -0.41 22.61 -5.30
N LYS A 117 0.64 22.93 -4.53
CA LYS A 117 1.55 24.06 -4.79
C LYS A 117 2.34 23.88 -6.09
N PHE A 118 2.89 22.69 -6.33
CA PHE A 118 3.60 22.37 -7.58
C PHE A 118 2.66 22.34 -8.80
N ALA A 119 1.40 21.98 -8.60
CA ALA A 119 0.36 22.03 -9.63
C ALA A 119 -0.17 23.45 -9.92
N LYS A 120 0.46 24.49 -9.36
CA LYS A 120 0.09 25.91 -9.54
C LYS A 120 -1.36 26.23 -9.18
N ARG A 121 -1.95 25.53 -8.21
CA ARG A 121 -3.27 25.88 -7.71
C ARG A 121 -3.19 27.19 -6.92
N GLU A 122 -4.13 28.10 -7.18
CA GLU A 122 -4.18 29.40 -6.51
C GLU A 122 -4.43 29.29 -5.00
N LYS A 123 -5.15 28.25 -4.56
CA LYS A 123 -5.47 27.98 -3.16
C LYS A 123 -5.28 26.51 -2.83
N ILE A 124 -4.73 26.24 -1.65
CA ILE A 124 -4.57 24.87 -1.12
C ILE A 124 -5.89 24.43 -0.49
N GLU A 125 -6.46 23.36 -1.02
CA GLU A 125 -7.72 22.78 -0.53
C GLU A 125 -7.47 21.83 0.66
N TRP A 126 -7.18 22.42 1.83
CA TRP A 126 -6.93 21.66 3.07
C TRP A 126 -8.09 20.74 3.47
N LYS A 127 -9.33 21.19 3.26
CA LYS A 127 -10.52 20.39 3.60
C LYS A 127 -10.53 19.05 2.87
N ARG A 128 -10.25 19.04 1.57
CA ARG A 128 -10.22 17.80 0.76
C ARG A 128 -9.06 16.90 1.16
N TYR A 129 -7.89 17.48 1.41
CA TYR A 129 -6.74 16.73 1.91
C TYR A 129 -7.06 16.02 3.21
N LEU A 130 -7.55 16.76 4.22
CA LEU A 130 -7.89 16.19 5.52
C LEU A 130 -8.99 15.14 5.45
N LEU A 131 -10.00 15.33 4.58
CA LEU A 131 -11.05 14.32 4.35
C LEU A 131 -10.48 13.01 3.80
N TRP A 132 -9.57 13.07 2.83
CA TRP A 132 -8.93 11.86 2.29
C TRP A 132 -7.97 11.21 3.27
N VAL A 133 -7.28 11.98 4.10
CA VAL A 133 -6.47 11.44 5.21
C VAL A 133 -7.37 10.73 6.22
N ALA A 134 -8.48 11.34 6.63
CA ALA A 134 -9.43 10.71 7.55
C ALA A 134 -10.06 9.44 6.96
N ALA A 135 -10.44 9.47 5.68
CA ALA A 135 -10.97 8.31 4.97
C ALA A 135 -9.94 7.17 4.89
N SER A 136 -8.67 7.50 4.67
CA SER A 136 -7.55 6.55 4.67
C SER A 136 -7.34 5.90 6.04
N ILE A 137 -7.42 6.68 7.12
CA ILE A 137 -7.33 6.16 8.50
C ILE A 137 -8.55 5.30 8.83
N SER A 138 -9.74 5.69 8.38
CA SER A 138 -10.95 4.88 8.54
C SER A 138 -10.81 3.52 7.82
N LEU A 139 -10.23 3.51 6.62
CA LEU A 139 -9.91 2.27 5.91
C LEU A 139 -8.92 1.42 6.69
N ALA A 140 -7.89 2.02 7.31
CA ALA A 140 -6.97 1.31 8.18
C ALA A 140 -7.71 0.61 9.34
N GLY A 141 -8.68 1.27 9.95
CA GLY A 141 -9.54 0.70 10.97
C GLY A 141 -10.31 -0.52 10.48
N VAL A 142 -10.95 -0.41 9.30
CA VAL A 142 -11.70 -1.52 8.70
C VAL A 142 -10.79 -2.70 8.37
N LEU A 143 -9.59 -2.46 7.84
CA LEU A 143 -8.62 -3.51 7.51
C LEU A 143 -7.97 -4.14 8.75
N SER A 144 -8.11 -3.50 9.91
CA SER A 144 -7.57 -4.00 11.18
C SER A 144 -8.58 -4.84 11.97
N LEU A 145 -9.81 -5.00 11.47
CA LEU A 145 -10.84 -5.90 12.01
C LEU A 145 -10.62 -7.32 11.48
#